data_AF-A0A2E3Y580-F1
#
_entry.id   AF-A0A2E3Y580-F1
#
_cell.length_a   1.000
_cell.length_b   1.000
_cell.length_c   1.000
_cell.angle_alpha   90.00
_cell.angle_beta   90.00
_cell.angle_gamma   90.00
#
_symmetry.space_group_name_H-M   'P 1'
#
loop_
_entity.id
_entity.type
_entity.pdbx_description
1 polymer ?
#
loop_
_entity_poly.entity_id
_entity_poly.type
_entity_poly.pdbx_seq_one_letter_code
_entity_poly.pdbx_strand_id
1 'polypeptide(L)'
;MIKKLLLTIICITSFAFTQKEFGKVTLPLGRVQVQKGGTGDFKRAMPRMSIHEKDIVKTLAKSRCEITLVGGGKLRIGQNSELEITEANVKPMEKNFGATLKKGDVWVAAKAAFGEKKNVAVRTPTAVAAIRGTKYRAKAGEDESSVLVYDGKVDVNAAKNVIDARNQQMRQGGPQGGAAPKFTLGPVTEIQAPTQVAGPYEVSLEDWISLVEGMQINVRKDGKYSMFKFDQDTDAGLDFVKWNKEQDAKDGN
;
A
#
# COMPACT_ATOMS: atom_id res chain seq x y z
N MET A 1 67.26 -7.62 -9.45
CA MET A 1 65.86 -7.76 -9.93
C MET A 1 65.00 -8.25 -8.77
N ILE A 2 64.28 -7.36 -8.08
CA ILE A 2 63.40 -7.73 -6.95
C ILE A 2 61.95 -7.62 -7.46
N LYS A 3 61.27 -8.77 -7.54
CA LYS A 3 59.87 -8.85 -7.98
C LYS A 3 58.95 -8.35 -6.87
N LYS A 4 58.06 -7.44 -7.28
CA LYS A 4 56.95 -6.86 -6.51
C LYS A 4 56.03 -7.95 -5.95
N LEU A 5 55.56 -7.78 -4.72
CA LEU A 5 54.32 -8.39 -4.26
C LEU A 5 53.46 -7.29 -3.62
N LEU A 6 52.58 -6.71 -4.44
CA LEU A 6 51.61 -5.70 -4.03
C LEU A 6 50.34 -6.45 -3.60
N LEU A 7 50.05 -6.47 -2.30
CA LEU A 7 48.84 -7.10 -1.75
C LEU A 7 47.68 -6.10 -1.83
N THR A 8 46.83 -6.21 -2.84
CA THR A 8 45.64 -5.36 -2.99
C THR A 8 44.50 -5.92 -2.14
N ILE A 9 44.20 -5.27 -1.01
CA ILE A 9 43.02 -5.56 -0.20
C ILE A 9 41.79 -5.02 -0.94
N ILE A 10 40.98 -5.92 -1.50
CA ILE A 10 39.65 -5.62 -2.05
C ILE A 10 38.68 -5.52 -0.86
N CYS A 11 38.37 -4.29 -0.46
CA CYS A 11 37.34 -4.01 0.54
C CYS A 11 35.97 -4.15 -0.15
N ILE A 12 35.30 -5.29 0.01
CA ILE A 12 33.92 -5.48 -0.44
C ILE A 12 33.02 -4.65 0.48
N THR A 13 32.73 -3.41 0.08
CA THR A 13 31.73 -2.57 0.74
C THR A 13 30.37 -3.21 0.51
N SER A 14 29.94 -4.04 1.46
CA SER A 14 28.58 -4.55 1.51
C SER A 14 27.65 -3.37 1.74
N PHE A 15 26.98 -2.90 0.69
CA PHE A 15 25.84 -1.99 0.83
C PHE A 15 24.77 -2.72 1.63
N ALA A 16 24.76 -2.49 2.94
CA ALA A 16 23.65 -2.89 3.79
C ALA A 16 22.44 -2.06 3.34
N PHE A 17 21.59 -2.65 2.50
CA PHE A 17 20.27 -2.09 2.24
C PHE A 17 19.54 -2.05 3.59
N THR A 18 19.42 -0.86 4.17
CA THR A 18 18.60 -0.66 5.36
C THR A 18 17.14 -0.87 4.95
N GLN A 19 16.62 -2.06 5.23
CA GLN A 19 15.25 -2.44 4.93
C GLN A 19 14.36 -1.73 5.96
N LYS A 20 13.47 -0.86 5.49
CA LYS A 20 12.66 -0.02 6.38
C LYS A 20 11.66 -0.90 7.15
N GLU A 21 11.59 -0.71 8.46
CA GLU A 21 10.71 -1.47 9.33
C GLU A 21 9.25 -1.00 9.18
N PHE A 22 8.37 -1.92 8.83
CA PHE A 22 6.93 -1.71 8.73
C PHE A 22 6.25 -1.82 10.09
N GLY A 23 6.66 -2.81 10.88
CA GLY A 23 6.07 -3.08 12.18
C GLY A 23 6.63 -4.34 12.82
N LYS A 24 6.01 -4.76 13.91
CA LYS A 24 6.38 -5.98 14.66
C LYS A 24 5.17 -6.87 14.85
N VAL A 25 5.35 -8.17 14.65
CA VAL A 25 4.33 -9.17 14.95
C VAL A 25 4.10 -9.19 16.46
N THR A 26 2.90 -8.88 16.93
CA THR A 26 2.55 -8.93 18.36
C THR A 26 1.87 -10.24 18.72
N LEU A 27 0.94 -10.70 17.88
CA LEU A 27 0.14 -11.89 18.17
C LEU A 27 0.00 -12.81 16.92
N PRO A 28 0.90 -13.78 16.74
CA PRO A 28 0.74 -14.82 15.74
C PRO A 28 -0.05 -16.00 16.33
N LEU A 29 -1.30 -16.17 15.91
CA LEU A 29 -2.19 -17.27 16.30
C LEU A 29 -2.24 -18.32 15.18
N GLY A 30 -1.97 -19.58 15.52
CA GLY A 30 -2.01 -20.69 14.57
C GLY A 30 -0.77 -20.76 13.67
N ARG A 31 -0.99 -21.07 12.38
CA ARG A 31 0.06 -21.21 11.36
C ARG A 31 0.19 -19.92 10.56
N VAL A 32 1.06 -19.05 11.08
CA VAL A 32 1.47 -17.80 10.41
C VAL A 32 2.90 -17.98 9.92
N GLN A 33 3.13 -17.62 8.66
CA GLN A 33 4.43 -17.70 8.00
C GLN A 33 4.83 -16.32 7.45
N VAL A 34 6.13 -16.06 7.43
CA VAL A 34 6.74 -14.83 6.90
C VAL A 34 7.88 -15.24 5.97
N GLN A 35 7.86 -14.70 4.76
CA GLN A 35 8.97 -14.75 3.82
C GLN A 35 9.69 -13.40 3.85
N LYS A 36 10.99 -13.40 4.10
CA LYS A 36 11.78 -12.18 4.25
C LYS A 36 12.25 -11.65 2.90
N GLY A 37 12.02 -10.36 2.64
CA GLY A 37 12.44 -9.70 1.40
C GLY A 37 11.82 -10.29 0.13
N GLY A 38 10.70 -11.02 0.24
CA GLY A 38 9.98 -11.65 -0.88
C GLY A 38 10.75 -12.77 -1.56
N THR A 39 11.88 -13.20 -1.00
CA THR A 39 12.75 -14.24 -1.56
C THR A 39 13.08 -15.29 -0.50
N GLY A 40 13.28 -16.54 -0.93
CA GLY A 40 13.59 -17.66 -0.03
C GLY A 40 12.37 -18.30 0.63
N ASP A 41 12.59 -19.03 1.72
CA ASP A 41 11.55 -19.88 2.32
C ASP A 41 10.64 -19.13 3.30
N PHE A 42 9.39 -19.57 3.37
CA PHE A 42 8.44 -19.15 4.38
C PHE A 42 8.82 -19.71 5.76
N LYS A 43 9.16 -18.83 6.69
CA LYS A 43 9.50 -19.18 8.08
C LYS A 43 8.31 -18.91 9.00
N ARG A 44 8.19 -19.65 10.09
CA ARG A 44 7.12 -19.42 11.08
C ARG A 44 7.26 -18.02 11.70
N ALA A 45 6.16 -17.28 11.78
CA ALA A 45 6.12 -16.00 12.48
C ALA A 45 6.24 -16.21 13.99
N MET A 46 7.03 -15.38 14.65
CA MET A 46 7.21 -15.39 16.11
C MET A 46 6.75 -14.05 16.69
N PRO A 47 6.26 -14.02 17.95
CA PRO A 47 6.03 -12.76 18.65
C PRO A 47 7.29 -11.90 18.65
N ARG A 48 7.11 -10.57 18.53
CA ARG A 48 8.15 -9.53 18.42
C ARG A 48 9.04 -9.63 17.18
N MET A 49 8.72 -10.49 16.22
CA MET A 49 9.42 -10.52 14.94
C MET A 49 9.16 -9.21 14.17
N SER A 50 10.21 -8.46 13.86
CA SER A 50 10.11 -7.29 12.97
C SER A 50 9.72 -7.70 11.57
N ILE A 51 8.90 -6.88 10.91
CA ILE A 51 8.44 -7.01 9.53
C ILE A 51 8.94 -5.78 8.78
N HIS A 52 9.53 -5.99 7.61
CA HIS A 52 10.13 -4.94 6.81
C HIS A 52 9.47 -4.86 5.42
N GLU A 53 9.76 -3.78 4.70
CA GLU A 53 9.37 -3.62 3.30
C GLU A 53 9.79 -4.82 2.45
N LYS A 54 8.94 -5.31 1.54
CA LYS A 54 9.10 -6.53 0.72
C LYS A 54 8.88 -7.85 1.45
N ASP A 55 8.64 -7.87 2.75
CA ASP A 55 8.25 -9.11 3.43
C ASP A 55 6.85 -9.57 2.99
N ILE A 56 6.63 -10.88 2.95
CA ILE A 56 5.32 -11.49 2.68
C ILE A 56 4.84 -12.25 3.90
N VAL A 57 3.69 -11.89 4.42
CA VAL A 57 3.03 -12.53 5.56
C VAL A 57 1.87 -13.37 5.07
N LYS A 58 1.88 -14.66 5.41
CA LYS A 58 0.89 -15.64 5.00
C LYS A 58 0.24 -16.28 6.22
N THR A 59 -1.08 -16.31 6.26
CA THR A 59 -1.87 -16.98 7.30
C THR A 59 -2.61 -18.15 6.67
N LEU A 60 -2.57 -19.32 7.32
CA LEU A 60 -3.34 -20.49 6.88
C LEU A 60 -4.74 -20.51 7.53
N ALA A 61 -5.50 -21.57 7.28
CA ALA A 61 -6.79 -21.78 7.91
C ALA A 61 -6.69 -21.73 9.44
N LYS A 62 -7.73 -21.17 10.10
CA LYS A 62 -7.79 -21.00 11.56
C LYS A 62 -6.60 -20.25 12.16
N SER A 63 -5.93 -19.42 11.37
CA SER A 63 -4.75 -18.65 11.78
C SER A 63 -5.03 -17.17 11.68
N ARG A 64 -4.45 -16.37 12.57
CA ARG A 64 -4.59 -14.91 12.62
C ARG A 64 -3.24 -14.30 12.99
N CYS A 65 -2.94 -13.11 12.51
CA CYS A 65 -1.71 -12.41 12.84
C CYS A 65 -2.00 -10.96 13.17
N GLU A 66 -1.51 -10.45 14.30
CA GLU A 66 -1.48 -9.02 14.59
C GLU A 66 -0.08 -8.47 14.39
N ILE A 67 0.00 -7.34 13.67
CA ILE A 67 1.21 -6.55 13.45
C ILE A 67 0.96 -5.15 14.01
N THR A 68 1.82 -4.71 14.92
CA THR A 68 1.84 -3.31 15.37
C THR A 68 2.75 -2.52 14.44
N LEU A 69 2.20 -1.47 13.82
CA LEU A 69 2.94 -0.60 12.91
C LEU A 69 3.96 0.25 13.66
N VAL A 70 5.07 0.59 13.01
CA VAL A 70 6.03 1.54 13.57
C VAL A 70 5.33 2.90 13.74
N GLY A 71 5.42 3.50 14.92
CA GLY A 71 4.69 4.74 15.20
C GLY A 71 3.20 4.55 15.51
N GLY A 72 2.77 3.31 15.78
CA GLY A 72 1.48 2.99 16.39
C GLY A 72 0.37 2.69 15.38
N GLY A 73 -0.67 2.03 15.87
CA GLY A 73 -1.71 1.42 15.04
C GLY A 73 -1.44 -0.07 14.82
N LYS A 74 -2.51 -0.81 14.56
CA LYS A 74 -2.51 -2.25 14.44
C LYS A 74 -3.07 -2.67 13.10
N LEU A 75 -2.44 -3.67 12.51
CA LEU A 75 -2.90 -4.35 11.31
C LEU A 75 -3.06 -5.83 11.65
N ARG A 76 -4.30 -6.32 11.58
CA ARG A 76 -4.64 -7.71 11.89
C ARG A 76 -5.04 -8.44 10.62
N ILE A 77 -4.42 -9.59 10.40
CA ILE A 77 -4.58 -10.42 9.22
C ILE A 77 -5.47 -11.60 9.61
N GLY A 78 -6.54 -11.81 8.84
CA GLY A 78 -7.45 -12.93 8.97
C GLY A 78 -6.84 -14.26 8.50
N GLN A 79 -7.68 -15.28 8.38
CA GLN A 79 -7.27 -16.61 7.91
C GLN A 79 -7.18 -16.67 6.39
N ASN A 80 -6.37 -17.60 5.87
CA ASN A 80 -6.17 -17.80 4.43
C ASN A 80 -5.74 -16.54 3.67
N SER A 81 -5.02 -15.64 4.34
CA SER A 81 -4.61 -14.36 3.77
C SER A 81 -3.15 -14.39 3.32
N GLU A 82 -2.86 -13.59 2.30
CA GLU A 82 -1.49 -13.31 1.86
C GLU A 82 -1.32 -11.79 1.71
N LEU A 83 -0.47 -11.22 2.55
CA LEU A 83 -0.18 -9.79 2.62
C LEU A 83 1.29 -9.54 2.30
N GLU A 84 1.54 -8.73 1.29
CA GLU A 84 2.87 -8.29 0.89
C GLU A 84 3.10 -6.86 1.35
N ILE A 85 4.21 -6.59 2.01
CA ILE A 85 4.55 -5.25 2.46
C ILE A 85 5.21 -4.49 1.32
N THR A 86 4.61 -3.40 0.86
CA THR A 86 5.11 -2.64 -0.30
C THR A 86 5.81 -1.35 0.07
N GLU A 87 5.41 -0.73 1.19
CA GLU A 87 6.02 0.52 1.64
C GLU A 87 6.04 0.58 3.17
N ALA A 88 7.19 0.97 3.71
CA ALA A 88 7.34 1.33 5.11
C ALA A 88 8.20 2.59 5.17
N ASN A 89 7.59 3.77 5.25
CA ASN A 89 8.31 5.03 5.29
C ASN A 89 7.95 5.80 6.56
N VAL A 90 8.90 5.86 7.49
CA VAL A 90 8.70 6.51 8.79
C VAL A 90 9.62 7.71 8.87
N LYS A 91 9.05 8.90 8.65
CA LYS A 91 9.71 10.19 8.89
C LYS A 91 9.16 10.82 10.16
N PRO A 92 9.87 11.78 10.79
CA PRO A 92 9.41 12.43 12.02
C PRO A 92 8.00 13.04 11.95
N MET A 93 7.60 13.58 10.78
CA MET A 93 6.31 14.26 10.59
C MET A 93 5.30 13.49 9.72
N GLU A 94 5.74 12.41 9.07
CA GLU A 94 4.93 11.67 8.10
C GLU A 94 5.27 10.19 8.15
N LYS A 95 4.25 9.36 8.34
CA LYS A 95 4.39 7.91 8.33
C LYS A 95 3.49 7.31 7.27
N ASN A 96 4.09 6.70 6.25
CA ASN A 96 3.40 6.05 5.14
C ASN A 96 3.65 4.54 5.21
N PHE A 97 2.56 3.79 5.30
CA PHE A 97 2.56 2.34 5.33
C PHE A 97 1.74 1.82 4.15
N GLY A 98 2.35 1.00 3.31
CA GLY A 98 1.72 0.37 2.16
C GLY A 98 1.81 -1.14 2.26
N ALA A 99 0.68 -1.82 2.05
CA ALA A 99 0.63 -3.27 1.94
C ALA A 99 -0.33 -3.70 0.82
N THR A 100 -0.01 -4.81 0.15
CA THR A 100 -0.86 -5.43 -0.87
C THR A 100 -1.43 -6.74 -0.33
N LEU A 101 -2.75 -6.76 -0.13
CA LEU A 101 -3.51 -7.95 0.22
C LEU A 101 -3.91 -8.67 -1.08
N LYS A 102 -3.28 -9.81 -1.36
CA LYS A 102 -3.60 -10.60 -2.55
C LYS A 102 -4.90 -11.37 -2.40
N LYS A 103 -5.16 -11.88 -1.20
CA LYS A 103 -6.36 -12.63 -0.84
C LYS A 103 -6.61 -12.60 0.66
N GLY A 104 -7.86 -12.85 1.05
CA GLY A 104 -8.28 -13.00 2.44
C GLY A 104 -8.77 -11.69 3.04
N ASP A 105 -8.63 -11.58 4.37
CA ASP A 105 -9.19 -10.47 5.15
C ASP A 105 -8.09 -9.75 5.94
N VAL A 106 -8.20 -8.43 6.04
CA VAL A 106 -7.36 -7.57 6.88
C VAL A 106 -8.24 -6.56 7.62
N TRP A 107 -7.93 -6.37 8.89
CA TRP A 107 -8.47 -5.33 9.76
C TRP A 107 -7.37 -4.32 10.06
N VAL A 108 -7.65 -3.04 9.82
CA VAL A 108 -6.71 -1.96 10.10
C VAL A 108 -7.34 -1.06 11.16
N ALA A 109 -6.61 -0.88 12.26
CA ALA A 109 -6.96 0.03 13.33
C ALA A 109 -5.77 0.95 13.58
N ALA A 110 -5.68 2.05 12.82
CA ALA A 110 -4.58 2.99 12.92
C ALA A 110 -5.12 4.40 13.16
N LYS A 111 -5.02 4.86 14.40
CA LYS A 111 -5.32 6.25 14.78
C LYS A 111 -4.09 7.12 14.54
N ALA A 112 -4.31 8.30 13.95
CA ALA A 112 -3.26 9.31 13.83
C ALA A 112 -3.16 10.08 15.16
N ALA A 113 -1.93 10.34 15.62
CA ALA A 113 -1.71 11.24 16.75
C ALA A 113 -1.91 12.69 16.32
N PHE A 114 -2.26 13.58 17.26
CA PHE A 114 -2.49 14.99 16.98
C PHE A 114 -1.23 15.64 16.37
N GLY A 115 -1.38 16.29 15.20
CA GLY A 115 -0.29 16.91 14.46
C GLY A 115 0.54 15.97 13.56
N GLU A 116 0.30 14.66 13.61
CA GLU A 116 1.01 13.68 12.77
C GLU A 116 0.16 13.26 11.55
N LYS A 117 0.77 13.21 10.36
CA LYS A 117 0.14 12.58 9.19
C LYS A 117 0.55 11.10 9.15
N LYS A 118 -0.44 10.23 9.33
CA LYS A 118 -0.27 8.78 9.20
C LYS A 118 -1.18 8.28 8.08
N ASN A 119 -0.56 7.76 7.03
CA ASN A 119 -1.25 7.17 5.90
C ASN A 119 -1.00 5.66 5.93
N VAL A 120 -2.09 4.88 5.97
CA VAL A 120 -2.02 3.42 5.82
C VAL A 120 -2.83 3.04 4.59
N ALA A 121 -2.15 2.51 3.58
CA ALA A 121 -2.76 2.09 2.32
C ALA A 121 -2.72 0.56 2.20
N VAL A 122 -3.91 -0.05 2.08
CA VAL A 122 -4.05 -1.47 1.75
C VAL A 122 -4.56 -1.58 0.32
N ARG A 123 -3.71 -2.11 -0.56
CA ARG A 123 -4.03 -2.43 -1.94
C ARG A 123 -4.59 -3.84 -2.01
N THR A 124 -5.73 -3.98 -2.66
CA THR A 124 -6.34 -5.25 -3.06
C THR A 124 -6.27 -5.36 -4.58
N PRO A 125 -6.58 -6.52 -5.19
CA PRO A 125 -6.52 -6.68 -6.64
C PRO A 125 -7.40 -5.68 -7.41
N THR A 126 -8.52 -5.24 -6.83
CA THR A 126 -9.50 -4.38 -7.51
C THR A 126 -9.62 -2.97 -6.91
N ALA A 127 -9.09 -2.71 -5.71
CA ALA A 127 -9.17 -1.41 -5.05
C ALA A 127 -7.96 -1.09 -4.17
N VAL A 128 -7.72 0.18 -3.91
CA VAL A 128 -6.78 0.68 -2.90
C VAL A 128 -7.58 1.43 -1.84
N ALA A 129 -7.49 0.98 -0.59
CA ALA A 129 -8.06 1.67 0.56
C ALA A 129 -6.94 2.42 1.27
N ALA A 130 -7.01 3.75 1.31
CA ALA A 130 -6.11 4.61 2.05
C ALA A 130 -6.84 5.24 3.24
N ILE A 131 -6.19 5.30 4.39
CA ILE A 131 -6.77 5.92 5.58
C ILE A 131 -5.95 7.07 6.14
N ARG A 132 -6.69 7.99 6.75
CA ARG A 132 -6.19 9.07 7.59
C ARG A 132 -6.83 8.98 8.99
N GLY A 133 -6.54 7.90 9.72
CA GLY A 133 -6.94 7.74 11.12
C GLY A 133 -8.28 7.02 11.35
N THR A 134 -8.35 5.71 11.07
CA THR A 134 -9.63 5.00 10.86
C THR A 134 -9.57 3.53 11.28
N LYS A 135 -10.73 2.93 11.62
CA LYS A 135 -10.92 1.48 11.76
C LYS A 135 -11.72 0.94 10.58
N TYR A 136 -11.13 0.04 9.81
CA TYR A 136 -11.79 -0.56 8.65
C TYR A 136 -11.35 -2.00 8.41
N ARG A 137 -12.17 -2.73 7.65
CA ARG A 137 -11.87 -4.07 7.15
C ARG A 137 -11.77 -4.04 5.64
N ALA A 138 -10.70 -4.58 5.10
CA ALA A 138 -10.55 -4.86 3.67
C ALA A 138 -10.59 -6.37 3.44
N LYS A 139 -11.38 -6.80 2.45
CA LYS A 139 -11.47 -8.17 1.98
C LYS A 139 -11.06 -8.21 0.52
N ALA A 140 -10.07 -9.04 0.21
CA ALA A 140 -9.67 -9.32 -1.16
C ALA A 140 -10.25 -10.68 -1.58
N GLY A 141 -11.26 -10.64 -2.45
CA GLY A 141 -11.77 -11.80 -3.15
C GLY A 141 -11.14 -11.94 -4.54
N GLU A 142 -11.45 -13.03 -5.22
CA GLU A 142 -10.97 -13.23 -6.59
C GLU A 142 -11.62 -12.23 -7.54
N ASP A 143 -12.93 -12.01 -7.48
CA ASP A 143 -13.67 -11.18 -8.45
C ASP A 143 -14.01 -9.77 -7.96
N GLU A 144 -14.12 -9.60 -6.65
CA GLU A 144 -14.38 -8.33 -6.01
C GLU A 144 -13.57 -8.15 -4.73
N SER A 145 -13.30 -6.89 -4.41
CA SER A 145 -12.72 -6.51 -3.12
C SER A 145 -13.73 -5.64 -2.39
N SER A 146 -13.89 -5.90 -1.10
CA SER A 146 -14.83 -5.16 -0.25
C SER A 146 -14.07 -4.38 0.80
N VAL A 147 -14.51 -3.14 1.06
CA VAL A 147 -13.98 -2.30 2.13
C VAL A 147 -15.15 -1.86 3.00
N LEU A 148 -15.07 -2.14 4.30
CA LEU A 148 -16.09 -1.81 5.30
C LEU A 148 -15.48 -0.88 6.35
N VAL A 149 -16.14 0.24 6.61
CA VAL A 149 -15.65 1.26 7.57
C VAL A 149 -16.45 1.19 8.85
N TYR A 150 -15.76 0.98 9.98
CA TYR A 150 -16.39 0.88 11.30
C TYR A 150 -16.26 2.16 12.12
N ASP A 151 -15.22 2.96 11.91
CA ASP A 151 -15.00 4.20 12.65
C ASP A 151 -14.06 5.11 11.84
N GLY A 152 -14.51 6.34 11.56
CA GLY A 152 -13.77 7.38 10.84
C GLY A 152 -14.06 7.42 9.32
N LYS A 153 -13.07 7.90 8.54
CA LYS A 153 -13.16 8.05 7.08
C LYS A 153 -12.09 7.24 6.34
N VAL A 154 -12.47 6.53 5.29
CA VAL A 154 -11.54 5.79 4.40
C VAL A 154 -11.70 6.30 2.99
N ASP A 155 -10.60 6.63 2.31
CA ASP A 155 -10.63 6.98 0.90
C ASP A 155 -10.29 5.73 0.08
N VAL A 156 -11.18 5.36 -0.84
CA VAL A 156 -11.04 4.16 -1.69
C VAL A 156 -10.92 4.56 -3.15
N ASN A 157 -9.95 3.98 -3.85
CA ASN A 157 -9.74 4.16 -5.28
C ASN A 157 -9.76 2.81 -6.00
N ALA A 158 -10.41 2.73 -7.17
CA ALA A 158 -10.41 1.50 -7.98
C ALA A 158 -9.01 1.25 -8.60
N ALA A 159 -8.51 0.02 -8.51
CA ALA A 159 -7.12 -0.30 -8.88
C ALA A 159 -6.79 -0.04 -10.36
N LYS A 160 -7.79 -0.09 -11.27
CA LYS A 160 -7.61 0.29 -12.69
C LYS A 160 -7.10 1.73 -12.84
N ASN A 161 -7.62 2.66 -12.04
CA ASN A 161 -7.20 4.06 -12.08
C ASN A 161 -5.74 4.24 -11.64
N VAL A 162 -5.21 3.33 -10.80
CA VAL A 162 -3.82 3.39 -10.31
C VAL A 162 -2.82 2.81 -11.32
N ILE A 163 -3.25 1.84 -12.15
CA ILE A 163 -2.41 1.26 -13.22
C ILE A 163 -2.45 2.16 -14.46
N ASP A 164 -3.62 2.68 -14.83
CA ASP A 164 -3.75 3.57 -15.98
C ASP A 164 -3.07 4.92 -15.73
N ALA A 165 -3.14 5.49 -14.53
CA ALA A 165 -2.36 6.68 -14.18
C ALA A 165 -0.84 6.43 -14.27
N ARG A 166 -0.35 5.29 -13.78
CA ARG A 166 1.09 4.95 -13.85
C ARG A 166 1.54 4.59 -15.26
N ASN A 167 0.73 3.90 -16.06
CA ASN A 167 1.03 3.59 -17.46
C ASN A 167 0.90 4.82 -18.35
N GLN A 168 -0.04 5.74 -18.08
CA GLN A 168 -0.11 7.03 -18.78
C GLN A 168 1.09 7.90 -18.40
N GLN A 169 1.54 7.88 -17.14
CA GLN A 169 2.72 8.63 -16.70
C GLN A 169 4.03 8.02 -17.22
N MET A 170 4.11 6.69 -17.42
CA MET A 170 5.27 6.04 -18.08
C MET A 170 5.20 6.10 -19.62
N ARG A 171 4.01 6.18 -20.22
CA ARG A 171 3.81 6.47 -21.66
C ARG A 171 4.11 7.92 -21.99
N GLN A 172 3.95 8.83 -21.02
CA GLN A 172 4.40 10.22 -21.06
C GLN A 172 5.89 10.36 -20.69
N GLY A 173 6.72 9.39 -21.12
CA GLY A 173 8.10 9.74 -21.46
C GLY A 173 8.04 10.92 -22.43
N GLY A 174 8.83 11.97 -22.15
CA GLY A 174 8.82 13.24 -22.86
C GLY A 174 8.75 13.11 -24.39
N PRO A 175 8.23 14.13 -25.09
CA PRO A 175 7.72 14.02 -26.44
C PRO A 175 8.63 13.20 -27.37
N GLN A 176 8.05 12.13 -27.90
CA GLN A 176 8.63 11.26 -28.92
C GLN A 176 9.01 12.03 -30.18
N GLY A 177 10.17 11.68 -30.74
CA GLY A 177 10.39 11.65 -32.18
C GLY A 177 10.53 13.01 -32.88
N GLY A 178 11.78 13.47 -33.01
CA GLY A 178 12.16 14.42 -34.04
C GLY A 178 13.45 13.95 -34.69
N ALA A 179 13.39 13.54 -35.96
CA ALA A 179 14.58 13.34 -36.77
C ALA A 179 15.40 14.64 -36.79
N ALA A 180 16.74 14.52 -36.72
CA ALA A 180 17.63 15.66 -36.72
C ALA A 180 17.36 16.57 -37.95
N PRO A 181 17.03 17.86 -37.77
CA PRO A 181 16.79 18.73 -38.91
C PRO A 181 18.14 19.09 -39.56
N LYS A 182 18.27 18.81 -40.86
CA LYS A 182 19.30 19.41 -41.72
C LYS A 182 18.95 20.88 -41.93
N PHE A 183 19.81 21.79 -41.49
CA PHE A 183 19.65 23.22 -41.73
C PHE A 183 19.90 23.57 -43.20
N THR A 184 18.92 24.19 -43.85
CA THR A 184 19.14 25.01 -45.06
C THR A 184 18.42 26.34 -44.85
N LEU A 185 19.16 27.44 -44.97
CA LEU A 185 18.66 28.80 -44.80
C LEU A 185 17.84 29.21 -46.05
N GLY A 186 16.52 29.32 -45.88
CA GLY A 186 15.61 29.94 -46.85
C GLY A 186 15.32 31.42 -46.50
N PRO A 187 14.81 32.22 -47.45
CA PRO A 187 14.61 33.66 -47.27
C PRO A 187 13.52 33.99 -46.24
N VAL A 188 13.70 35.14 -45.57
CA VAL A 188 12.93 35.65 -44.43
C VAL A 188 11.42 35.61 -44.67
N THR A 189 10.68 34.92 -43.79
CA THR A 189 9.22 34.85 -43.79
C THR A 189 8.67 35.67 -42.61
N GLU A 190 7.63 36.47 -42.84
CA GLU A 190 6.93 37.27 -41.83
C GLU A 190 6.42 36.42 -40.67
N ILE A 191 6.68 36.88 -39.44
CA ILE A 191 6.40 36.17 -38.20
C ILE A 191 4.89 36.25 -37.93
N GLN A 192 4.18 35.12 -37.96
CA GLN A 192 2.78 35.05 -37.55
C GLN A 192 2.62 35.23 -36.02
N ALA A 193 1.48 35.78 -35.62
CA ALA A 193 1.14 36.13 -34.24
C ALA A 193 1.36 34.96 -33.25
N PRO A 194 1.74 35.25 -31.99
CA PRO A 194 2.08 34.23 -31.01
C PRO A 194 0.91 33.26 -30.78
N THR A 195 1.17 31.98 -30.96
CA THR A 195 0.21 30.91 -30.71
C THR A 195 -0.14 30.88 -29.22
N GLN A 196 -1.44 30.88 -28.90
CA GLN A 196 -1.90 30.74 -27.53
C GLN A 196 -1.41 29.40 -26.95
N VAL A 197 -0.57 29.48 -25.92
CA VAL A 197 -0.15 28.29 -25.17
C VAL A 197 -1.40 27.72 -24.49
N ALA A 198 -1.61 26.41 -24.63
CA ALA A 198 -2.70 25.70 -23.95
C ALA A 198 -2.70 26.07 -22.46
N GLY A 199 -3.89 26.39 -21.92
CA GLY A 199 -4.06 26.69 -20.52
C GLY A 199 -3.49 25.59 -19.62
N PRO A 200 -3.16 25.90 -18.35
CA PRO A 200 -2.59 24.93 -17.43
C PRO A 200 -3.46 23.67 -17.40
N TYR A 201 -2.81 22.51 -17.54
CA TYR A 201 -3.46 21.21 -17.47
C TYR A 201 -4.27 21.12 -16.17
N GLU A 202 -5.58 20.86 -16.29
CA GLU A 202 -6.39 20.49 -15.15
C GLU A 202 -5.85 19.15 -14.64
N VAL A 203 -5.34 19.16 -13.41
CA VAL A 203 -4.95 17.94 -12.71
C VAL A 203 -6.21 17.10 -12.61
N SER A 204 -6.29 15.98 -13.33
CA SER A 204 -7.36 15.00 -13.14
C SER A 204 -7.26 14.51 -11.71
N LEU A 205 -8.10 15.06 -10.83
CA LEU A 205 -8.26 14.56 -9.48
C LEU A 205 -8.65 13.10 -9.61
N GLU A 206 -7.76 12.22 -9.18
CA GLU A 206 -8.03 10.80 -9.00
C GLU A 206 -9.37 10.66 -8.27
N ASP A 207 -10.35 9.91 -8.81
CA ASP A 207 -11.67 9.73 -8.18
C ASP A 207 -11.55 8.87 -6.91
N TRP A 208 -11.07 9.48 -5.82
CA TRP A 208 -11.08 8.89 -4.49
C TRP A 208 -12.48 9.00 -3.91
N ILE A 209 -13.06 7.85 -3.56
CA ILE A 209 -14.37 7.77 -2.93
C ILE A 209 -14.15 7.75 -1.42
N SER A 210 -14.55 8.82 -0.73
CA SER A 210 -14.54 8.86 0.73
C SER A 210 -15.73 8.09 1.31
N LEU A 211 -15.44 7.01 2.03
CA LEU A 211 -16.39 6.26 2.84
C LEU A 211 -16.38 6.77 4.28
N VAL A 212 -17.55 6.87 4.89
CA VAL A 212 -17.71 7.16 6.32
C VAL A 212 -18.15 5.91 7.07
N GLU A 213 -18.18 5.99 8.40
CA GLU A 213 -18.66 4.95 9.29
C GLU A 213 -20.00 4.32 8.84
N GLY A 214 -20.07 2.98 8.89
CA GLY A 214 -21.22 2.20 8.50
C GLY A 214 -21.39 2.03 6.98
N MET A 215 -20.46 2.56 6.17
CA MET A 215 -20.46 2.34 4.73
C MET A 215 -19.58 1.17 4.32
N GLN A 216 -20.04 0.47 3.29
CA GLN A 216 -19.31 -0.56 2.59
C GLN A 216 -19.26 -0.21 1.10
N ILE A 217 -18.11 -0.47 0.48
CA ILE A 217 -17.95 -0.48 -0.97
C ILE A 217 -17.48 -1.88 -1.42
N ASN A 218 -18.07 -2.37 -2.50
CA ASN A 218 -17.57 -3.53 -3.24
C ASN A 218 -17.07 -3.04 -4.59
N VAL A 219 -15.81 -3.34 -4.92
CA VAL A 219 -15.17 -2.96 -6.17
C VAL A 219 -14.85 -4.22 -6.96
N ARG A 220 -15.42 -4.34 -8.16
CA ARG A 220 -15.25 -5.49 -9.06
C ARG A 220 -14.03 -5.33 -9.96
N LYS A 221 -13.55 -6.43 -10.54
CA LYS A 221 -12.45 -6.46 -11.53
C LYS A 221 -12.66 -5.54 -12.74
N ASP A 222 -13.90 -5.29 -13.14
CA ASP A 222 -14.23 -4.44 -14.29
C ASP A 222 -13.99 -2.95 -14.01
N GLY A 223 -13.85 -2.56 -12.73
CA GLY A 223 -13.71 -1.19 -12.25
C GLY A 223 -15.03 -0.58 -11.73
N LYS A 224 -16.15 -1.30 -11.87
CA LYS A 224 -17.43 -0.87 -11.30
C LYS A 224 -17.43 -1.12 -9.80
N TYR A 225 -18.10 -0.24 -9.07
CA TYR A 225 -18.27 -0.37 -7.64
C TYR A 225 -19.73 -0.21 -7.23
N SER A 226 -20.06 -0.73 -6.05
CA SER A 226 -21.36 -0.56 -5.42
C SER A 226 -21.15 -0.15 -3.97
N MET A 227 -21.81 0.92 -3.56
CA MET A 227 -21.73 1.45 -2.20
C MET A 227 -23.07 1.29 -1.51
N PHE A 228 -23.06 0.82 -0.28
CA PHE A 228 -24.25 0.65 0.55
C PHE A 228 -23.90 0.80 2.03
N LYS A 229 -24.91 1.08 2.85
CA LYS A 229 -24.77 0.98 4.30
C LYS A 229 -24.86 -0.49 4.70
N PHE A 230 -23.93 -0.95 5.53
CA PHE A 230 -23.97 -2.30 6.07
C PHE A 230 -24.42 -2.28 7.52
N ASP A 231 -25.09 -3.35 7.92
CA ASP A 231 -25.50 -3.54 9.31
C ASP A 231 -24.29 -3.99 10.14
N GLN A 232 -23.80 -3.09 11.00
CA GLN A 232 -22.65 -3.36 11.85
C GLN A 232 -22.92 -4.42 12.93
N ASP A 233 -24.17 -4.59 13.35
CA ASP A 233 -24.57 -5.54 14.39
C ASP A 233 -24.60 -6.95 13.83
N THR A 234 -25.13 -7.11 12.62
CA THR A 234 -25.11 -8.38 11.89
C THR A 234 -23.66 -8.81 11.59
N ASP A 235 -22.80 -7.88 11.16
CA ASP A 235 -21.40 -8.18 10.86
C ASP A 235 -20.55 -8.40 12.13
N ALA A 236 -20.95 -7.86 13.28
CA ALA A 236 -20.33 -8.11 14.58
C ALA A 236 -20.42 -9.58 15.02
N GLY A 237 -21.37 -10.34 14.48
CA GLY A 237 -21.51 -11.78 14.72
C GLY A 237 -20.39 -12.63 14.13
N LEU A 238 -19.58 -12.11 13.21
CA LEU A 238 -18.47 -12.85 12.61
C LEU A 238 -17.31 -13.03 13.60
N ASP A 239 -16.81 -14.26 13.73
CA ASP A 239 -15.70 -14.62 14.64
C ASP A 239 -14.46 -13.74 14.49
N PHE A 240 -14.19 -13.26 13.27
CA PHE A 240 -13.06 -12.39 13.00
C PHE A 240 -13.32 -10.97 13.53
N VAL A 241 -14.53 -10.44 13.33
CA VAL A 241 -14.93 -9.10 13.76
C VAL A 241 -15.03 -9.03 15.27
N LYS A 242 -15.68 -10.02 15.90
CA LYS A 242 -15.76 -10.13 17.36
C LYS A 242 -14.38 -10.11 18.00
N TRP A 243 -13.46 -10.93 17.49
CA TRP A 243 -12.09 -10.96 17.98
C TRP A 243 -11.36 -9.62 17.79
N ASN A 244 -11.53 -8.95 16.65
CA ASN A 244 -10.91 -7.63 16.43
C ASN A 244 -11.47 -6.58 17.40
N LYS A 245 -12.80 -6.53 17.60
CA LYS A 245 -13.45 -5.63 18.57
C LYS A 245 -12.96 -5.89 20.00
N GLU A 246 -12.83 -7.16 20.39
CA GLU A 246 -12.27 -7.55 21.69
C GLU A 246 -10.79 -7.14 21.85
N GLN A 247 -9.97 -7.24 20.80
CA GLN A 247 -8.59 -6.78 20.85
C GLN A 247 -8.53 -5.25 20.94
N ASP A 248 -9.30 -4.53 20.12
CA ASP A 248 -9.35 -3.06 20.14
C ASP A 248 -9.79 -2.52 21.51
N ALA A 249 -10.77 -3.16 22.15
CA ALA A 249 -11.21 -2.81 23.50
C ALA A 249 -10.10 -3.00 24.56
N LYS A 250 -9.26 -4.03 24.43
CA LYS A 250 -8.10 -4.25 25.33
C LYS A 250 -7.00 -3.22 25.11
N ASP A 251 -6.85 -2.76 23.89
CA ASP A 251 -5.81 -1.79 23.50
C ASP A 251 -6.21 -0.33 23.81
N GLY A 252 -7.44 -0.09 24.30
CA GLY A 252 -7.95 1.25 24.62
C GLY A 252 -8.16 2.13 23.39
N ASN A 253 -8.43 1.52 22.24
CA ASN A 253 -8.41 2.17 20.92
C ASN A 253 -9.80 2.28 20.29
#